data_AF-A0A2H4TQX8-F1
#
_entry.id   AF-A0A2H4TQX8-F1
#
_cell.length_a   1.000
_cell.length_b   1.000
_cell.length_c   1.000
_cell.angle_alpha   90.00
_cell.angle_beta   90.00
_cell.angle_gamma   90.00
#
_symmetry.space_group_name_H-M   'P 1'
#
loop_
_entity.id
_entity.type
_entity.pdbx_description
1 polymer ?
#
loop_
_entity_poly.entity_id
_entity_poly.type
_entity_poly.pdbx_seq_one_letter_code
_entity_poly.pdbx_strand_id
1 'polypeptide(L)'
;MCPTATLLSDVEPIENLVKTVRSGNTHAERISAMLTSPAMTETHDFSYRSVILTLSERKVLRLLGKGWGINQIASLLKKSNKTISAQKNSAMRRLAIHSNAEMYAWINSAQGARELNLPSVYGDAAEWNTAELRREMSHS
;
A
#
# COMPACT_ATOMS: atom_id res chain seq x y z
N MET A 1 4.49 44.65 -8.39
CA MET A 1 3.85 43.48 -9.02
C MET A 1 3.95 42.33 -8.04
N CYS A 2 2.84 41.72 -7.64
CA CYS A 2 2.85 40.51 -6.84
C CYS A 2 3.09 39.31 -7.76
N PRO A 3 4.00 38.38 -7.44
CA PRO A 3 4.17 37.16 -8.23
C PRO A 3 2.92 36.28 -8.08
N THR A 4 2.43 35.74 -9.18
CA THR A 4 1.33 34.77 -9.19
C THR A 4 1.89 33.37 -9.38
N ALA A 5 1.38 32.41 -8.61
CA ALA A 5 1.81 31.02 -8.64
C ALA A 5 0.61 30.08 -8.70
N THR A 6 0.79 28.94 -9.37
CA THR A 6 -0.21 27.88 -9.51
C THR A 6 0.46 26.57 -9.10
N LEU A 7 -0.17 25.82 -8.19
CA LEU A 7 0.36 24.54 -7.68
C LEU A 7 -0.40 23.38 -8.30
N LEU A 8 0.33 22.49 -8.98
CA LEU A 8 -0.21 21.31 -9.66
C LEU A 8 0.39 20.04 -9.05
N SER A 9 -0.42 18.98 -8.98
CA SER A 9 0.06 17.63 -8.62
C SER A 9 0.81 17.01 -9.80
N ASP A 10 1.82 16.19 -9.53
CA ASP A 10 2.52 15.41 -10.57
C ASP A 10 1.64 14.35 -11.24
N VAL A 11 0.56 13.94 -10.58
CA VAL A 11 -0.49 13.06 -11.10
C VAL A 11 -1.68 13.74 -11.75
N GLU A 12 -1.63 15.04 -12.04
CA GLU A 12 -2.71 15.64 -12.83
C GLU A 12 -2.72 15.08 -14.27
N PRO A 13 -3.91 14.76 -14.83
CA PRO A 13 -4.03 14.34 -16.22
C PRO A 13 -3.62 15.48 -17.16
N ILE A 14 -3.06 15.13 -18.32
CA ILE A 14 -2.42 16.09 -19.24
C ILE A 14 -3.41 17.15 -19.74
N GLU A 15 -4.70 16.82 -19.84
CA GLU A 15 -5.77 17.73 -20.22
C GLU A 15 -5.89 18.89 -19.23
N ASN A 16 -5.71 18.63 -17.94
CA ASN A 16 -5.76 19.65 -16.88
C ASN A 16 -4.50 20.52 -16.89
N LEU A 17 -3.33 19.96 -17.19
CA LEU A 17 -2.09 20.71 -17.37
C LEU A 17 -2.24 21.70 -18.55
N VAL A 18 -2.70 21.21 -19.71
CA VAL A 18 -2.91 22.03 -20.91
C VAL A 18 -3.94 23.11 -20.66
N LYS A 19 -5.04 22.81 -19.95
CA LYS A 19 -6.04 23.79 -19.55
C LYS A 19 -5.43 24.88 -18.68
N THR A 20 -4.64 24.51 -17.68
CA THR A 20 -4.01 25.46 -16.75
C THR A 20 -3.04 26.40 -17.47
N VAL A 21 -2.21 25.87 -18.38
CA VAL A 21 -1.28 26.68 -19.18
C VAL A 21 -2.03 27.65 -20.11
N ARG A 22 -3.09 27.18 -20.78
CA ARG A 22 -3.89 28.01 -21.70
C ARG A 22 -4.70 29.08 -20.98
N SER A 23 -5.19 28.81 -19.78
CA SER A 23 -5.90 29.78 -18.95
C SER A 23 -5.00 30.90 -18.42
N GLY A 24 -3.68 30.72 -18.42
CA GLY A 24 -2.72 31.73 -17.99
C GLY A 24 -3.02 32.28 -16.59
N ASN A 25 -2.87 33.59 -16.42
CA ASN A 25 -3.04 34.26 -15.12
C ASN A 25 -4.51 34.48 -14.69
N THR A 26 -5.49 33.96 -15.44
CA THR A 26 -6.92 34.13 -15.11
C THR A 26 -7.31 33.41 -13.82
N HIS A 27 -6.54 32.40 -13.43
CA HIS A 27 -6.65 31.66 -12.16
C HIS A 27 -5.31 31.68 -11.39
N ALA A 28 -4.79 32.89 -11.15
CA ALA A 28 -3.72 33.08 -10.18
C ALA A 28 -4.14 32.50 -8.82
N GLU A 29 -3.25 31.73 -8.18
CA GLU A 29 -3.47 31.05 -6.89
C GLU A 29 -4.33 29.77 -6.90
N ARG A 30 -4.50 29.13 -8.06
CA ARG A 30 -5.10 27.80 -8.09
C ARG A 30 -4.18 26.76 -7.45
N ILE A 31 -4.69 26.09 -6.43
CA ILE A 31 -4.13 24.84 -5.91
C ILE A 31 -4.93 23.68 -6.52
N SER A 32 -4.25 22.70 -7.10
CA SER A 32 -4.90 21.51 -7.62
C SER A 32 -5.72 20.83 -6.52
N ALA A 33 -6.98 20.51 -6.79
CA ALA A 33 -7.86 19.81 -5.85
C ALA A 33 -7.30 18.44 -5.45
N MET A 34 -6.41 17.85 -6.26
CA MET A 34 -5.71 16.61 -5.93
C MET A 34 -4.69 16.78 -4.79
N LEU A 35 -4.11 17.98 -4.63
CA LEU A 35 -3.22 18.30 -3.51
C LEU A 35 -3.99 18.56 -2.22
N THR A 36 -5.24 19.04 -2.33
CA THR A 36 -6.11 19.37 -1.18
C THR A 36 -6.96 18.18 -0.73
N SER A 37 -7.06 17.13 -1.55
CA SER A 37 -7.76 15.89 -1.20
C SER A 37 -6.86 15.00 -0.34
N PRO A 38 -7.38 14.30 0.69
CA PRO A 38 -6.56 13.38 1.47
C PRO A 38 -5.92 12.36 0.54
N ALA A 39 -4.58 12.31 0.57
CA ALA A 39 -3.73 11.57 -0.34
C ALA A 39 -4.25 10.15 -0.56
N MET A 40 -4.94 9.95 -1.69
CA MET A 40 -5.11 8.64 -2.26
C MET A 40 -3.77 8.35 -2.91
N THR A 41 -2.88 7.67 -2.16
CA THR A 41 -1.64 7.08 -2.68
C THR A 41 -1.88 6.58 -4.08
N GLU A 42 -1.08 7.08 -5.02
CA GLU A 42 -1.08 6.69 -6.41
C GLU A 42 -1.07 5.17 -6.51
N THR A 43 -2.25 4.61 -6.70
CA THR A 43 -2.37 3.23 -7.08
C THR A 43 -2.10 3.24 -8.57
N HIS A 44 -0.82 3.11 -8.93
CA HIS A 44 -0.37 2.77 -10.27
C HIS A 44 -1.38 1.77 -10.81
N ASP A 45 -2.06 2.13 -11.89
CA ASP A 45 -3.18 1.39 -12.51
C ASP A 45 -2.66 0.09 -13.15
N PHE A 46 -2.07 -0.78 -12.34
CA PHE A 46 -1.97 -2.19 -12.63
C PHE A 46 -3.37 -2.74 -12.42
N SER A 47 -4.19 -2.64 -13.47
CA SER A 47 -5.34 -3.49 -13.76
C SER A 47 -5.65 -4.42 -12.59
N TYR A 48 -6.51 -3.96 -11.66
CA TYR A 48 -7.00 -4.74 -10.53
C TYR A 48 -7.90 -5.86 -11.06
N ARG A 49 -7.32 -6.81 -11.79
CA ARG A 49 -7.86 -8.16 -11.80
C ARG A 49 -7.83 -8.57 -10.35
N SER A 50 -9.00 -8.83 -9.77
CA SER A 50 -9.12 -9.46 -8.46
C SER A 50 -8.45 -10.83 -8.56
N VAL A 51 -7.13 -10.86 -8.38
CA VAL A 51 -6.34 -12.08 -8.41
C VAL A 51 -6.66 -12.80 -7.12
N ILE A 52 -7.55 -13.77 -7.23
CA ILE A 52 -7.86 -14.67 -6.13
C ILE A 52 -6.64 -15.56 -5.93
N LEU A 53 -5.91 -15.40 -4.84
CA LEU A 53 -4.89 -16.38 -4.41
C LEU A 53 -5.59 -17.63 -3.86
N THR A 54 -4.99 -18.80 -4.05
CA THR A 54 -5.43 -20.01 -3.33
C THR A 54 -5.14 -19.89 -1.84
N LEU A 55 -5.81 -20.72 -1.03
CA LEU A 55 -5.59 -20.77 0.40
C LEU A 55 -4.14 -21.12 0.78
N SER A 56 -3.48 -21.99 0.02
CA SER A 56 -2.08 -22.36 0.25
C SER A 56 -1.12 -21.22 -0.09
N GLU A 57 -1.31 -20.57 -1.23
CA GLU A 57 -0.53 -19.40 -1.65
C GLU A 57 -0.66 -18.25 -0.64
N ARG A 58 -1.89 -17.93 -0.25
CA ARG A 58 -2.19 -16.90 0.76
C ARG A 58 -1.52 -17.21 2.11
N LYS A 59 -1.55 -18.48 2.55
CA LYS A 59 -0.87 -18.89 3.80
C LYS A 59 0.63 -18.66 3.74
N VAL A 60 1.28 -19.02 2.63
CA VAL A 60 2.72 -18.83 2.45
C VAL A 60 3.06 -17.33 2.45
N LEU A 61 2.37 -16.51 1.64
CA LEU A 61 2.64 -15.07 1.59
C LEU A 61 2.36 -14.38 2.94
N ARG A 62 1.29 -14.78 3.65
CA ARG A 62 0.99 -14.28 5.00
C ARG A 62 2.11 -14.56 5.99
N LEU A 63 2.68 -15.77 5.98
CA LEU A 63 3.79 -16.12 6.88
C LEU A 63 5.07 -15.39 6.50
N LEU A 64 5.34 -15.21 5.20
CA LEU A 64 6.45 -14.38 4.73
C LEU A 64 6.30 -12.92 5.19
N GLY A 65 5.09 -12.36 5.11
CA GLY A 65 4.79 -11.01 5.61
C GLY A 65 4.94 -10.85 7.12
N LYS A 66 4.82 -11.94 7.87
CA LYS A 66 5.12 -11.99 9.31
C LYS A 66 6.62 -12.16 9.61
N GLY A 67 7.49 -12.21 8.59
CA GLY A 67 8.93 -12.36 8.74
C GLY A 67 9.44 -13.80 8.84
N TRP A 68 8.61 -14.82 8.55
CA TRP A 68 9.05 -16.21 8.59
C TRP A 68 9.88 -16.58 7.36
N GLY A 69 10.96 -17.33 7.54
CA GLY A 69 11.77 -17.88 6.44
C GLY A 69 11.17 -19.14 5.81
N ILE A 70 11.53 -19.43 4.55
CA ILE A 70 10.99 -20.58 3.78
C ILE A 70 11.15 -21.91 4.53
N ASN A 71 12.30 -22.16 5.15
CA ASN A 71 12.56 -23.36 5.94
C ASN A 71 11.65 -23.47 7.17
N GLN A 72 11.42 -22.35 7.86
CA GLN A 72 10.56 -22.33 9.04
C GLN A 72 9.09 -22.56 8.64
N ILE A 73 8.66 -21.96 7.53
CA ILE A 73 7.32 -22.17 6.96
C ILE A 73 7.13 -23.63 6.56
N ALA A 74 8.14 -24.24 5.93
CA ALA A 74 8.11 -25.65 5.53
C ALA A 74 7.91 -26.57 6.74
N SER A 75 8.68 -26.38 7.82
CA SER A 75 8.50 -27.12 9.07
C SER A 75 7.13 -26.85 9.71
N LEU A 76 6.69 -25.59 9.79
CA LEU A 76 5.41 -25.20 10.40
C LEU A 76 4.21 -25.81 9.67
N LEU A 77 4.23 -25.79 8.33
CA LEU A 77 3.14 -26.32 7.49
C LEU A 77 3.28 -27.82 7.22
N LYS A 78 4.32 -28.49 7.75
CA LYS A 78 4.65 -29.90 7.49
C LYS A 78 4.73 -30.20 5.99
N LYS A 79 5.46 -29.36 5.24
CA LYS A 79 5.66 -29.48 3.78
C LYS A 79 7.14 -29.41 3.44
N SER A 80 7.51 -29.88 2.25
CA SER A 80 8.89 -29.74 1.76
C SER A 80 9.20 -28.28 1.39
N ASN A 81 10.46 -27.88 1.51
CA ASN A 81 10.94 -26.58 1.02
C ASN A 81 10.62 -26.34 -0.45
N LYS A 82 10.71 -27.38 -1.29
CA LYS A 82 10.33 -27.31 -2.71
C LYS A 82 8.87 -26.94 -2.89
N THR A 83 7.98 -27.49 -2.06
CA THR A 83 6.54 -27.18 -2.10
C THR A 83 6.27 -25.74 -1.70
N ILE A 84 6.91 -25.24 -0.64
CA ILE A 84 6.74 -23.84 -0.21
C ILE A 84 7.26 -22.87 -1.28
N SER A 85 8.43 -23.14 -1.85
CA SER A 85 8.98 -22.35 -2.97
C SER A 85 8.07 -22.36 -4.19
N ALA A 86 7.49 -23.52 -4.55
CA ALA A 86 6.55 -23.62 -5.65
C ALA A 86 5.27 -22.81 -5.39
N GLN A 87 4.73 -22.85 -4.17
CA GLN A 87 3.56 -22.05 -3.78
C GLN A 87 3.85 -20.55 -3.81
N LYS A 88 5.03 -20.12 -3.32
CA LYS A 88 5.49 -18.72 -3.44
C LYS A 88 5.54 -18.29 -4.91
N ASN A 89 6.20 -19.08 -5.76
CA ASN A 89 6.35 -18.76 -7.18
C ASN A 89 5.01 -18.78 -7.94
N SER A 90 4.09 -19.68 -7.55
CA SER A 90 2.72 -19.70 -8.07
C SER A 90 1.97 -18.43 -7.70
N ALA A 91 2.07 -17.99 -6.44
CA ALA A 91 1.47 -16.74 -5.98
C ALA A 91 2.03 -15.52 -6.73
N MET A 92 3.36 -15.42 -6.89
CA MET A 92 4.00 -14.33 -7.65
C MET A 92 3.51 -14.31 -9.10
N ARG A 93 3.42 -15.46 -9.78
CA ARG A 93 2.86 -15.54 -11.13
C ARG A 93 1.40 -15.08 -11.21
N ARG A 94 0.56 -15.46 -10.23
CA ARG A 94 -0.85 -15.03 -10.20
C ARG A 94 -0.97 -13.53 -10.03
N LEU A 95 -0.13 -12.94 -9.19
CA LEU A 95 -0.09 -11.50 -8.92
C LEU A 95 0.66 -10.70 -9.99
N ALA A 96 1.18 -11.35 -11.04
CA ALA A 96 2.04 -10.74 -12.06
C ALA A 96 3.27 -10.02 -11.47
N ILE A 97 3.85 -10.58 -10.41
CA ILE A 97 5.04 -10.10 -9.71
C ILE A 97 6.26 -10.86 -10.21
N HIS A 98 7.34 -10.15 -10.53
CA HIS A 98 8.51 -10.73 -11.20
C HIS A 98 9.74 -10.84 -10.29
N SER A 99 9.74 -10.16 -9.14
CA SER A 99 10.85 -10.19 -8.19
C SER A 99 10.42 -10.43 -6.74
N ASN A 100 11.33 -10.96 -5.93
CA ASN A 100 11.09 -11.08 -4.48
C ASN A 100 10.90 -9.70 -3.84
N ALA A 101 11.59 -8.66 -4.34
CA ALA A 101 11.45 -7.30 -3.83
C ALA A 101 10.03 -6.76 -4.05
N GLU A 102 9.52 -6.89 -5.27
CA GLU A 102 8.12 -6.56 -5.62
C GLU A 102 7.13 -7.39 -4.80
N MET A 103 7.43 -8.67 -4.54
CA MET A 103 6.58 -9.51 -3.69
C MET A 103 6.45 -8.94 -2.28
N TYR A 104 7.56 -8.54 -1.66
CA TYR A 104 7.52 -7.92 -0.33
C TYR A 104 6.88 -6.53 -0.37
N ALA A 105 7.10 -5.75 -1.43
CA ALA A 105 6.40 -4.48 -1.62
C ALA A 105 4.87 -4.68 -1.70
N TRP A 106 4.42 -5.69 -2.45
CA TRP A 106 3.00 -6.03 -2.54
C TRP A 106 2.44 -6.51 -1.20
N ILE A 107 3.14 -7.39 -0.47
CA ILE A 107 2.73 -7.86 0.87
C ILE A 107 2.50 -6.69 1.83
N ASN A 108 3.35 -5.66 1.78
CA ASN A 108 3.28 -4.48 2.65
C ASN A 108 2.33 -3.38 2.13
N SER A 109 1.81 -3.51 0.91
CA SER A 109 0.83 -2.58 0.37
C SER A 109 -0.53 -2.71 1.04
N ALA A 110 -1.38 -1.68 0.93
CA ALA A 110 -2.76 -1.75 1.42
C ALA A 110 -3.56 -2.91 0.81
N GLN A 111 -3.31 -3.23 -0.47
CA GLN A 111 -3.96 -4.35 -1.14
C GLN A 111 -3.49 -5.69 -0.55
N GLY A 112 -2.18 -5.89 -0.41
CA GLY A 112 -1.61 -7.11 0.17
C GLY A 112 -2.04 -7.32 1.61
N ALA A 113 -2.07 -6.26 2.43
CA ALA A 113 -2.54 -6.33 3.81
C ALA A 113 -4.00 -6.82 3.90
N ARG A 114 -4.88 -6.29 3.03
CA ARG A 114 -6.28 -6.71 2.94
C ARG A 114 -6.42 -8.16 2.46
N GLU A 115 -5.77 -8.52 1.37
CA GLU A 115 -5.83 -9.87 0.78
C GLU A 115 -5.26 -10.94 1.71
N LEU A 116 -4.16 -10.62 2.39
CA LEU A 116 -3.51 -11.53 3.32
C LEU A 116 -4.13 -11.47 4.71
N ASN A 117 -5.07 -10.57 4.99
CA ASN A 117 -5.61 -10.33 6.34
C ASN A 117 -4.47 -10.16 7.36
N LEU A 118 -3.48 -9.35 7.01
CA LEU A 118 -2.36 -9.03 7.91
C LEU A 118 -2.83 -7.95 8.87
N PRO A 119 -2.62 -8.11 10.20
CA PRO A 119 -2.77 -6.99 11.12
C PRO A 119 -1.76 -5.91 10.70
N SER A 120 -2.22 -4.66 10.63
CA SER A 120 -1.37 -3.53 10.26
C SER A 120 -0.16 -3.49 11.19
N VAL A 121 1.04 -3.68 10.62
CA VAL A 121 2.31 -3.72 11.38
C VAL A 121 2.60 -2.34 12.00
N TYR A 122 2.13 -1.28 11.34
CA TYR A 122 1.93 0.01 11.98
C TYR A 122 0.59 -0.10 12.70
N GLY A 123 0.63 -0.30 14.02
CA GLY A 123 -0.57 -0.28 14.86
C GLY A 123 -1.48 0.86 14.45
N ASP A 124 -2.78 0.62 14.53
CA ASP A 124 -3.79 1.64 14.30
C ASP A 124 -3.30 2.93 14.97
N ALA A 125 -3.17 4.03 14.21
CA ALA A 125 -2.62 5.29 14.72
C ALA A 125 -3.50 5.89 15.85
N ALA A 126 -4.50 5.15 16.34
CA ALA A 126 -5.37 5.47 17.45
C ALA A 126 -4.85 4.96 18.82
N GLU A 127 -3.86 4.05 18.88
CA GLU A 127 -3.50 3.42 20.17
C GLU A 127 -2.63 4.31 21.09
N TRP A 128 -1.96 5.34 20.58
CA TRP A 128 -1.14 6.22 21.42
C TRP A 128 -1.94 7.22 22.27
N ASN A 129 -3.18 7.57 21.88
CA ASN A 129 -4.01 8.53 22.64
C ASN A 129 -4.72 7.91 23.85
N THR A 130 -4.97 6.60 23.86
CA THR A 130 -5.75 5.98 24.95
C THR A 130 -4.89 5.74 26.21
N ALA A 131 -3.58 5.60 26.03
CA ALA A 131 -2.64 5.39 27.14
C ALA A 131 -2.36 6.67 27.94
N GLU A 132 -2.46 7.84 27.32
CA GLU A 132 -2.25 9.15 27.98
C GLU A 132 -3.48 9.57 28.80
N LEU A 133 -4.69 9.40 28.26
CA LEU A 133 -5.93 9.77 28.94
C LEU A 133 -6.23 8.97 30.22
N ARG A 134 -5.77 7.71 30.32
CA ARG A 134 -5.94 6.92 31.55
C ARG A 134 -4.98 7.32 32.67
N ARG A 135 -3.87 8.01 32.36
CA ARG A 135 -2.88 8.41 33.36
C ARG A 135 -3.28 9.71 34.06
N GLU A 136 -4.08 10.56 33.41
CA GLU A 136 -4.58 11.81 33.97
C GLU A 136 -5.82 11.64 34.87
N MET A 137 -6.58 10.54 34.73
CA MET A 137 -7.78 10.29 35.54
C MET A 137 -7.51 9.59 36.89
N SER A 138 -6.25 9.27 37.22
CA SER A 138 -5.90 8.60 38.50
C SER A 138 -5.35 9.55 39.57
N HIS A 139 -5.22 10.84 39.25
CA HIS A 139 -4.82 11.88 40.20
C HIS A 139 -5.90 12.97 40.25
N SER A 140 -7.05 12.64 40.82
CA SER A 140 -8.04 13.59 41.36
C SER A 140 -8.81 12.91 42.49
#